data_AF-A0A1L9B935-F1
#
_entry.id   AF-A0A1L9B935-F1
#
_cell.length_a   1.000
_cell.length_b   1.000
_cell.length_c   1.000
_cell.angle_alpha   90.00
_cell.angle_beta   90.00
_cell.angle_gamma   90.00
#
_symmetry.space_group_name_H-M   'P 1'
#
loop_
_entity.id
_entity.type
_entity.pdbx_description
1 polymer ?
#
loop_
_entity_poly.entity_id
_entity_poly.type
_entity_poly.pdbx_seq_one_letter_code
_entity_poly.pdbx_strand_id
1 'polypeptide(L)'
;MDPPLLVRRARRVGPGTLATLFWGLGSYLGTAVSQNAQGHVLGHVKDLGYDANNPSTRLYQTNQRQGYHTDSADIVGLLCVRTARHGGLSSLASTVTVYNEMYRRRPDLARVLFEPVHTDHRGEYRPGHKPYFSIPVFNFHAGELTGIYQRRYIESAQRFEDTPRLTPQQVDALDLFDALLDDPELHLEMRLEPGDMQFIHNHQILHDRTAFEDWPEPERRRHLLRLWLCPPDGRPLPPVFAERYGSVEVGRRGGVHVPASELKAPLDI
;
A
#
# COMPACT_ATOMS: atom_id res chain seq x y z
N MET A 1 14.44 -44.71 -16.50
CA MET A 1 14.96 -43.68 -17.42
C MET A 1 14.30 -42.37 -17.01
N ASP A 2 14.99 -41.59 -16.17
CA ASP A 2 14.54 -40.24 -15.82
C ASP A 2 14.86 -39.28 -16.98
N PRO A 3 13.95 -38.37 -17.34
CA PRO A 3 14.22 -37.40 -18.38
C PRO A 3 15.28 -36.39 -17.92
N PRO A 4 16.19 -35.94 -18.80
CA PRO A 4 17.17 -34.94 -18.45
C PRO A 4 16.49 -33.56 -18.42
N LEU A 5 15.99 -33.15 -17.26
CA LEU A 5 15.65 -31.75 -17.02
C LEU A 5 16.95 -30.95 -16.95
N LEU A 6 17.33 -30.40 -18.10
CA LEU A 6 18.40 -29.43 -18.27
C LEU A 6 18.01 -28.07 -17.64
N VAL A 7 17.57 -28.06 -16.38
CA VAL A 7 17.51 -26.84 -15.58
C VAL A 7 18.89 -26.69 -14.96
N ARG A 8 19.84 -26.15 -15.73
CA ARG A 8 21.04 -25.56 -15.12
C ARG A 8 20.52 -24.58 -14.08
N ARG A 9 20.78 -24.82 -12.78
CA ARG A 9 20.49 -23.87 -11.70
C ARG A 9 20.96 -22.50 -12.18
N ALA A 10 20.02 -21.61 -12.50
CA ALA A 10 20.35 -20.24 -12.82
C ALA A 10 21.23 -19.73 -11.68
N ARG A 11 22.37 -19.10 -12.00
CA ARG A 11 23.17 -18.42 -10.98
C ARG A 11 22.23 -17.53 -10.18
N ARG A 12 22.31 -17.55 -8.85
CA ARG A 12 21.50 -16.67 -7.99
C ARG A 12 21.63 -15.25 -8.54
N VAL A 13 20.49 -14.69 -8.98
CA VAL A 13 20.43 -13.32 -9.48
C VAL A 13 20.73 -12.40 -8.30
N GLY A 14 21.74 -11.54 -8.44
CA GLY A 14 22.13 -10.62 -7.37
C GLY A 14 21.03 -9.57 -7.10
N PRO A 15 20.97 -8.99 -5.89
CA PRO A 15 19.96 -7.98 -5.55
C PRO A 15 19.89 -6.81 -6.53
N GLY A 16 21.04 -6.32 -7.00
CA GLY A 16 21.09 -5.24 -8.01
C GLY A 16 20.43 -5.63 -9.33
N THR A 17 20.67 -6.86 -9.82
CA THR A 17 20.02 -7.34 -11.06
C THR A 17 18.52 -7.53 -10.86
N LEU A 18 18.07 -8.04 -9.70
CA LEU A 18 16.64 -8.12 -9.38
C LEU A 18 15.99 -6.74 -9.36
N ALA A 19 16.64 -5.74 -8.75
CA ALA A 19 16.17 -4.36 -8.75
C ALA A 19 16.08 -3.78 -10.16
N THR A 20 17.08 -4.02 -11.02
CA THR A 20 17.05 -3.57 -12.42
C THR A 20 15.91 -4.21 -13.20
N LEU A 21 15.70 -5.52 -13.06
CA LEU A 21 14.60 -6.23 -13.74
C LEU A 21 13.24 -5.72 -13.27
N PHE A 22 13.07 -5.56 -11.95
CA PHE A 22 11.83 -5.06 -11.36
C PHE A 22 11.54 -3.62 -11.78
N TRP A 23 12.55 -2.75 -11.79
CA TRP A 23 12.44 -1.38 -12.29
C TRP A 23 12.08 -1.34 -13.78
N GLY A 24 12.77 -2.15 -14.59
CA GLY A 24 12.52 -2.24 -16.04
C GLY A 24 11.08 -2.66 -16.32
N LEU A 25 10.59 -3.73 -15.67
CA LEU A 25 9.18 -4.14 -15.79
C LEU A 25 8.22 -3.05 -15.31
N GLY A 26 8.50 -2.43 -14.17
CA GLY A 26 7.70 -1.31 -13.65
C GLY A 26 7.57 -0.14 -14.63
N SER A 27 8.63 0.18 -15.38
CA SER A 27 8.61 1.27 -16.36
C SER A 27 7.68 1.03 -17.56
N TYR A 28 7.32 -0.24 -17.85
CA TYR A 28 6.28 -0.55 -18.84
C TYR A 28 4.86 -0.37 -18.28
N LEU A 29 4.71 -0.40 -16.95
CA LEU A 29 3.42 -0.25 -16.27
C LEU A 29 3.13 1.21 -15.89
N GLY A 30 4.16 2.05 -15.73
CA GLY A 30 3.96 3.47 -15.44
C GLY A 30 5.22 4.18 -14.94
N THR A 31 5.06 5.46 -14.63
CA THR A 31 6.13 6.29 -14.07
C THR A 31 6.24 6.04 -12.56
N ALA A 32 7.45 5.73 -12.07
CA ALA A 32 7.68 5.59 -10.64
C ALA A 32 7.53 6.92 -9.90
N VAL A 33 6.78 6.92 -8.80
CA VAL A 33 6.55 8.09 -7.95
C VAL A 33 7.23 7.92 -6.59
N SER A 34 7.51 9.05 -5.92
CA SER A 34 8.16 9.05 -4.61
C SER A 34 7.31 8.33 -3.55
N GLN A 35 7.95 7.54 -2.69
CA GLN A 35 7.30 6.74 -1.66
C GLN A 35 7.48 7.30 -0.24
N ASN A 36 8.35 8.30 -0.08
CA ASN A 36 8.64 8.94 1.20
C ASN A 36 9.20 10.36 1.02
N ALA A 37 9.30 11.10 2.12
CA ALA A 37 9.92 12.43 2.13
C ALA A 37 11.41 12.45 1.75
N GLN A 38 12.08 11.30 1.64
CA GLN A 38 13.47 11.21 1.17
C GLN A 38 13.56 11.06 -0.36
N GLY A 39 12.43 11.02 -1.08
CA GLY A 39 12.43 10.90 -2.54
C GLY A 39 12.73 9.50 -3.06
N HIS A 40 12.54 8.46 -2.24
CA HIS A 40 12.77 7.09 -2.70
C HIS A 40 11.70 6.68 -3.72
N VAL A 41 12.13 6.42 -4.96
CA VAL A 41 11.26 5.89 -6.02
C VAL A 41 11.32 4.36 -6.12
N LEU A 42 12.42 3.78 -5.63
CA LEU A 42 12.54 2.35 -5.32
C LEU A 42 12.56 2.20 -3.79
N GLY A 43 11.50 1.60 -3.25
CA GLY A 43 11.30 1.44 -1.81
C GLY A 43 11.88 0.13 -1.30
N HIS A 44 12.44 0.14 -0.09
CA HIS A 44 12.89 -1.06 0.61
C HIS A 44 11.93 -1.38 1.75
N VAL A 45 11.26 -2.53 1.67
CA VAL A 45 10.28 -3.01 2.65
C VAL A 45 10.95 -4.09 3.51
N LYS A 46 11.36 -3.70 4.72
CA LYS A 46 12.11 -4.51 5.68
C LYS A 46 11.97 -3.93 7.09
N ASP A 47 12.17 -4.77 8.10
CA ASP A 47 12.21 -4.32 9.49
C ASP A 47 13.50 -3.51 9.76
N LEU A 48 13.32 -2.27 10.23
CA LEU A 48 14.40 -1.36 10.62
C LEU A 48 14.54 -1.26 12.15
N GLY A 49 13.73 -2.00 12.92
CA GLY A 49 13.73 -1.98 14.37
C GLY A 49 13.06 -0.75 14.98
N TYR A 50 12.25 -0.02 14.20
CA TYR A 50 11.51 1.13 14.72
C TYR A 50 10.36 0.70 15.63
N ASP A 51 10.04 1.55 16.62
CA ASP A 51 8.92 1.31 17.51
C ASP A 51 7.59 1.44 16.76
N ALA A 52 6.83 0.35 16.72
CA ALA A 52 5.53 0.28 16.08
C ALA A 52 4.45 1.09 16.81
N ASN A 53 4.67 1.53 18.06
CA ASN A 53 3.73 2.37 18.80
C ASN A 53 3.94 3.87 18.52
N ASN A 54 5.09 4.25 17.96
CA ASN A 54 5.36 5.65 17.63
C ASN A 54 4.44 6.14 16.48
N PRO A 55 3.68 7.24 16.67
CA PRO A 55 2.82 7.84 15.65
C PRO A 55 3.55 8.48 14.45
N SER A 56 4.86 8.33 14.31
CA SER A 56 5.59 8.71 13.10
C SER A 56 6.14 7.50 12.33
N THR A 57 6.23 6.32 12.97
CA THR A 57 6.75 5.10 12.35
C THR A 57 5.82 4.59 11.25
N ARG A 58 6.39 4.18 10.11
CA ARG A 58 5.62 3.45 9.08
C ARG A 58 5.74 1.95 9.33
N LEU A 59 4.61 1.25 9.34
CA LEU A 59 4.57 -0.17 9.70
C LEU A 59 5.38 -1.10 8.78
N TYR A 60 5.67 -0.68 7.55
CA TYR A 60 6.55 -1.44 6.66
C TYR A 60 8.00 -1.51 7.17
N GLN A 61 8.36 -0.62 8.12
CA GLN A 61 9.67 -0.53 8.76
C GLN A 61 9.76 -1.34 10.07
N THR A 62 8.74 -2.13 10.39
CA THR A 62 8.66 -2.96 11.60
C THR A 62 8.24 -4.40 11.24
N ASN A 63 8.32 -5.30 12.22
CA ASN A 63 7.88 -6.70 12.07
C ASN A 63 6.39 -6.96 12.39
N GLN A 64 5.67 -5.96 12.91
CA GLN A 64 4.24 -6.07 13.30
C GLN A 64 3.32 -6.22 12.10
N ARG A 65 2.08 -6.71 12.25
CA ARG A 65 1.11 -6.75 11.12
C ARG A 65 0.91 -5.35 10.53
N GLN A 66 0.94 -5.25 9.20
CA GLN A 66 0.55 -4.03 8.49
C GLN A 66 -0.81 -4.28 7.86
N GLY A 67 -1.86 -3.91 8.59
CA GLY A 67 -3.25 -4.12 8.21
C GLY A 67 -3.58 -3.62 6.80
N TYR A 68 -4.67 -4.13 6.24
CA TYR A 68 -5.15 -3.73 4.92
C TYR A 68 -5.16 -2.22 4.69
N HIS A 69 -4.56 -1.82 3.59
CA HIS A 69 -4.46 -0.43 3.21
C HIS A 69 -4.32 -0.25 1.69
N THR A 70 -4.41 1.00 1.29
CA THR A 70 -4.03 1.51 -0.02
C THR A 70 -2.84 2.46 0.13
N ASP A 71 -1.94 2.45 -0.84
CA ASP A 71 -0.80 3.36 -0.90
C ASP A 71 -1.16 4.66 -1.68
N SER A 72 -0.20 5.56 -1.87
CA SER A 72 -0.41 6.83 -2.62
C SER A 72 0.01 6.68 -4.08
N ALA A 73 -0.51 5.68 -4.76
CA ALA A 73 -0.14 5.32 -6.13
C ALA A 73 -1.33 4.71 -6.87
N ASP A 74 -1.24 4.62 -8.20
CA ASP A 74 -2.24 3.90 -9.00
C ASP A 74 -1.97 2.39 -9.01
N ILE A 75 -0.70 2.02 -9.14
CA ILE A 75 -0.23 0.63 -9.09
C ILE A 75 0.83 0.51 -7.99
N VAL A 76 0.71 -0.55 -7.19
CA VAL A 76 1.73 -0.95 -6.22
C VAL A 76 2.37 -2.23 -6.70
N GLY A 77 3.69 -2.21 -6.87
CA GLY A 77 4.51 -3.36 -7.18
C GLY A 77 5.32 -3.79 -5.98
N LEU A 78 5.42 -5.10 -5.72
CA LEU A 78 6.35 -5.71 -4.77
C LEU A 78 7.21 -6.76 -5.48
N LEU A 79 8.49 -6.82 -5.16
CA LEU A 79 9.40 -7.90 -5.53
C LEU A 79 9.98 -8.52 -4.26
N CYS A 80 9.85 -9.83 -4.10
CA CYS A 80 10.50 -10.54 -3.00
C CYS A 80 11.98 -10.80 -3.32
N VAL A 81 12.87 -10.22 -2.51
CA VAL A 81 14.31 -10.52 -2.55
C VAL A 81 14.63 -11.64 -1.56
N ARG A 82 14.08 -11.54 -0.34
CA ARG A 82 14.23 -12.52 0.74
C ARG A 82 12.97 -12.58 1.60
N THR A 83 12.64 -13.77 2.08
CA THR A 83 11.53 -14.01 3.00
C THR A 83 11.95 -13.87 4.46
N ALA A 84 10.98 -13.65 5.35
CA ALA A 84 11.17 -13.80 6.79
C ALA A 84 11.44 -15.28 7.17
N ARG A 85 11.79 -15.52 8.43
CA ARG A 85 11.88 -16.87 9.00
C ARG A 85 10.49 -17.48 9.18
N HIS A 86 9.56 -16.71 9.77
CA HIS A 86 8.16 -17.08 9.97
C HIS A 86 7.23 -15.91 9.64
N GLY A 87 6.01 -16.19 9.18
CA GLY A 87 5.01 -15.17 8.85
C GLY A 87 5.37 -14.29 7.65
N GLY A 88 4.86 -13.05 7.64
CA GLY A 88 5.16 -12.05 6.61
C GLY A 88 4.46 -12.31 5.27
N LEU A 89 3.33 -13.01 5.33
CA LEU A 89 2.49 -13.34 4.20
C LEU A 89 1.80 -12.07 3.68
N SER A 90 1.70 -11.96 2.36
CA SER A 90 0.94 -10.91 1.70
C SER A 90 -0.52 -11.33 1.68
N SER A 91 -1.44 -10.42 1.97
CA SER A 91 -2.87 -10.65 1.75
C SER A 91 -3.48 -9.57 0.87
N LEU A 92 -4.38 -9.97 -0.03
CA LEU A 92 -5.08 -9.09 -0.96
C LEU A 92 -6.58 -9.22 -0.79
N ALA A 93 -7.30 -8.09 -0.79
CA ALA A 93 -8.74 -8.07 -0.72
C ALA A 93 -9.34 -7.04 -1.69
N SER A 94 -10.50 -7.36 -2.25
CA SER A 94 -11.19 -6.50 -3.22
C SER A 94 -12.05 -5.47 -2.50
N THR A 95 -11.79 -4.18 -2.74
CA THR A 95 -12.63 -3.08 -2.28
C THR A 95 -14.07 -3.24 -2.77
N VAL A 96 -14.26 -3.70 -4.01
CA VAL A 96 -15.59 -3.89 -4.61
C VAL A 96 -16.36 -5.00 -3.89
N THR A 97 -15.67 -6.09 -3.54
CA THR A 97 -16.27 -7.19 -2.78
C THR A 97 -16.69 -6.73 -1.39
N VAL A 98 -15.82 -6.00 -0.68
CA VAL A 98 -16.15 -5.45 0.64
C VAL A 98 -17.35 -4.51 0.56
N TYR A 99 -17.37 -3.58 -0.41
CA TYR A 99 -18.53 -2.71 -0.63
C TYR A 99 -19.82 -3.50 -0.87
N ASN A 100 -19.79 -4.51 -1.75
CA ASN A 100 -20.97 -5.31 -2.06
C ASN A 100 -21.48 -6.08 -0.83
N GLU A 101 -20.57 -6.65 -0.02
CA GLU A 101 -20.93 -7.35 1.21
C GLU A 101 -21.47 -6.40 2.28
N MET A 102 -20.89 -5.21 2.43
CA MET A 102 -21.45 -4.18 3.30
C MET A 102 -22.84 -3.74 2.82
N TYR A 103 -23.01 -3.49 1.53
CA TYR A 103 -24.30 -3.09 0.95
C TYR A 103 -25.36 -4.15 1.16
N ARG A 104 -25.00 -5.43 1.03
CA ARG A 104 -25.90 -6.57 1.26
C ARG A 104 -26.28 -6.74 2.74
N ARG A 105 -25.33 -6.58 3.66
CA ARG A 105 -25.52 -6.87 5.10
C ARG A 105 -26.03 -5.66 5.90
N ARG A 106 -25.49 -4.47 5.62
CA ARG A 106 -25.70 -3.20 6.33
C ARG A 106 -25.60 -2.02 5.34
N PRO A 107 -26.59 -1.84 4.45
CA PRO A 107 -26.57 -0.75 3.46
C PRO A 107 -26.52 0.64 4.10
N ASP A 108 -27.03 0.77 5.33
CA ASP A 108 -26.92 1.97 6.16
C ASP A 108 -25.46 2.32 6.47
N LEU A 109 -24.63 1.34 6.85
CA LEU A 109 -23.20 1.54 7.11
C LEU A 109 -22.39 1.68 5.82
N ALA A 110 -22.76 0.94 4.76
CA ALA A 110 -22.12 1.10 3.45
C ALA A 110 -22.24 2.55 2.94
N ARG A 111 -23.41 3.19 3.14
CA ARG A 111 -23.65 4.59 2.78
C ARG A 111 -22.75 5.55 3.55
N VAL A 112 -22.49 5.30 4.84
CA VAL A 112 -21.64 6.15 5.69
C VAL A 112 -20.21 6.24 5.14
N LEU A 113 -19.69 5.18 4.52
CA LEU A 113 -18.34 5.19 3.96
C LEU A 113 -18.19 5.99 2.65
N PHE A 114 -19.27 6.57 2.13
CA PHE A 114 -19.23 7.62 1.09
C PHE A 114 -19.16 9.04 1.66
N GLU A 115 -19.22 9.20 2.98
CA GLU A 115 -19.01 10.47 3.67
C GLU A 115 -17.50 10.67 3.95
N PRO A 116 -17.00 11.92 4.06
CA PRO A 116 -15.58 12.16 4.29
C PRO A 116 -15.04 11.49 5.57
N VAL A 117 -13.88 10.83 5.45
CA VAL A 117 -13.12 10.28 6.57
C VAL A 117 -11.73 10.88 6.59
N HIS A 118 -11.29 11.37 7.75
CA HIS A 118 -10.03 12.09 7.88
C HIS A 118 -8.87 11.13 8.13
N THR A 119 -7.85 11.18 7.28
CA THR A 119 -6.71 10.25 7.31
C THR A 119 -5.39 11.02 7.39
N ASP A 120 -4.53 10.62 8.33
CA ASP A 120 -3.26 11.28 8.63
C ASP A 120 -2.24 11.19 7.47
N HIS A 121 -1.57 12.30 7.15
CA HIS A 121 -0.46 12.33 6.19
C HIS A 121 0.85 11.75 6.73
N ARG A 122 0.96 11.49 8.04
CA ARG A 122 2.18 11.00 8.72
C ARG A 122 3.37 11.92 8.52
N GLY A 123 3.13 13.23 8.55
CA GLY A 123 4.15 14.25 8.32
C GLY A 123 4.51 14.49 6.85
N GLU A 124 3.88 13.78 5.91
CA GLU A 124 4.12 13.93 4.46
C GLU A 124 3.03 14.77 3.78
N TYR A 125 2.80 15.96 4.30
CA TYR A 125 1.89 16.95 3.72
C TYR A 125 2.67 18.18 3.28
N ARG A 126 2.11 18.92 2.32
CA ARG A 126 2.73 20.13 1.77
C ARG A 126 2.63 21.28 2.79
N PRO A 127 3.60 22.20 2.84
CA PRO A 127 3.48 23.42 3.62
C PRO A 127 2.17 24.15 3.29
N GLY A 128 1.43 24.56 4.33
CA GLY A 128 0.13 25.23 4.18
C GLY A 128 -1.08 24.32 4.04
N HIS A 129 -0.90 22.99 4.00
CA HIS A 129 -2.01 22.03 4.01
C HIS A 129 -2.26 21.47 5.41
N LYS A 130 -3.47 20.93 5.62
CA LYS A 130 -3.81 20.21 6.86
C LYS A 130 -2.93 18.96 7.01
N PRO A 131 -2.66 18.49 8.25
CA PRO A 131 -1.86 17.29 8.49
C PRO A 131 -2.62 15.99 8.20
N TYR A 132 -3.85 16.08 7.71
CA TYR A 132 -4.70 14.98 7.25
C TYR A 132 -5.39 15.37 5.94
N PHE A 133 -5.85 14.37 5.17
CA PHE A 133 -6.75 14.53 4.02
C PHE A 133 -8.15 14.02 4.35
N SER A 134 -9.15 14.47 3.62
CA SER A 134 -10.57 14.16 3.87
C SER A 134 -11.20 13.51 2.64
N ILE A 135 -10.96 12.22 2.46
CA ILE A 135 -11.49 11.44 1.33
C ILE A 135 -12.41 10.36 1.89
N PRO A 136 -13.62 10.16 1.35
CA PRO A 136 -14.45 9.02 1.69
C PRO A 136 -13.73 7.69 1.44
N VAL A 137 -14.06 6.64 2.21
CA VAL A 137 -13.44 5.31 1.98
C VAL A 137 -13.88 4.74 0.63
N PHE A 138 -15.16 4.89 0.29
CA PHE A 138 -15.71 4.52 -1.01
C PHE A 138 -16.03 5.74 -1.85
N ASN A 139 -15.64 5.70 -3.11
CA ASN A 139 -15.92 6.77 -4.07
C ASN A 139 -16.40 6.18 -5.39
N PHE A 140 -17.63 6.50 -5.80
CA PHE A 140 -18.08 6.27 -7.17
C PHE A 140 -17.70 7.47 -8.04
N HIS A 141 -16.95 7.21 -9.10
CA HIS A 141 -16.59 8.23 -10.07
C HIS A 141 -16.49 7.62 -11.46
N ALA A 142 -17.04 8.31 -12.46
CA ALA A 142 -17.07 7.85 -13.85
C ALA A 142 -17.59 6.40 -14.02
N GLY A 143 -18.57 5.99 -13.21
CA GLY A 143 -19.18 4.66 -13.28
C GLY A 143 -18.38 3.55 -12.57
N GLU A 144 -17.30 3.90 -11.89
CA GLU A 144 -16.41 2.93 -11.28
C GLU A 144 -16.23 3.21 -9.77
N LEU A 145 -16.10 2.16 -8.97
CA LEU A 145 -15.84 2.27 -7.53
C LEU A 145 -14.33 2.31 -7.25
N THR A 146 -13.91 3.25 -6.42
CA THR A 146 -12.54 3.41 -5.93
C THR A 146 -12.53 3.38 -4.40
N GLY A 147 -11.61 2.59 -3.84
CA GLY A 147 -11.31 2.53 -2.43
C GLY A 147 -10.08 3.34 -2.06
N ILE A 148 -10.11 3.97 -0.89
CA ILE A 148 -8.93 4.46 -0.20
C ILE A 148 -9.09 4.16 1.28
N TYR A 149 -8.12 3.48 1.87
CA TYR A 149 -8.27 2.99 3.23
C TYR A 149 -6.93 2.82 3.92
N GLN A 150 -6.91 3.18 5.21
CA GLN A 150 -5.83 2.83 6.12
C GLN A 150 -6.30 3.06 7.57
N ARG A 151 -6.93 2.05 8.18
CA ARG A 151 -7.54 2.12 9.52
C ARG A 151 -6.69 2.88 10.54
N ARG A 152 -5.44 2.47 10.67
CA ARG A 152 -4.49 3.06 11.62
C ARG A 152 -4.26 4.56 11.38
N TYR A 153 -4.32 5.04 10.14
CA TYR A 153 -4.07 6.47 9.85
C TYR A 153 -5.34 7.29 10.03
N ILE A 154 -6.52 6.69 9.84
CA ILE A 154 -7.80 7.28 10.20
C ILE A 154 -7.85 7.51 11.72
N GLU A 155 -7.52 6.49 12.50
CA GLU A 155 -7.43 6.60 13.97
C GLU A 155 -6.34 7.59 14.40
N SER A 156 -5.19 7.55 13.74
CA SER A 156 -4.09 8.47 14.06
C SER A 156 -4.47 9.93 13.81
N ALA A 157 -5.30 10.23 12.80
CA ALA A 157 -5.77 11.59 12.51
C ALA A 157 -6.60 12.18 13.67
N GLN A 158 -7.21 11.34 14.51
CA GLN A 158 -7.94 11.78 15.70
C GLN A 158 -7.01 12.42 16.75
N ARG A 159 -5.69 12.32 16.65
CA ARG A 159 -4.80 13.05 17.57
C ARG A 159 -4.81 14.57 17.36
N PHE A 160 -5.23 15.05 16.20
CA PHE A 160 -5.19 16.49 15.90
C PHE A 160 -6.45 17.20 16.43
N GLU A 161 -6.23 18.35 17.05
CA GLU A 161 -7.18 19.44 17.36
C GLU A 161 -8.40 19.48 16.42
N ASP A 162 -8.09 19.92 15.21
CA ASP A 162 -9.05 20.32 14.20
C ASP A 162 -9.65 19.14 13.40
N THR A 163 -9.32 17.89 13.70
CA THR A 163 -9.91 16.75 12.98
C THR A 163 -11.31 16.50 13.51
N PRO A 164 -12.36 16.53 12.67
CA PRO A 164 -13.68 16.08 13.09
C PRO A 164 -13.64 14.68 13.70
N ARG A 165 -14.34 14.52 14.82
CA ARG A 165 -14.41 13.24 15.52
C ARG A 165 -15.18 12.22 14.70
N LEU A 166 -14.71 10.98 14.68
CA LEU A 166 -15.48 9.88 14.09
C LEU A 166 -16.83 9.77 14.81
N THR A 167 -17.90 9.73 14.02
CA THR A 167 -19.23 9.46 14.57
C THR A 167 -19.34 7.98 14.93
N PRO A 168 -20.26 7.58 15.84
CA PRO A 168 -20.50 6.17 16.13
C PRO A 168 -20.80 5.34 14.87
N GLN A 169 -21.55 5.90 13.92
CA GLN A 169 -21.86 5.21 12.66
C GLN A 169 -20.62 5.03 11.77
N GLN A 170 -19.70 6.01 11.75
CA GLN A 170 -18.43 5.85 11.03
C GLN A 170 -17.58 4.76 11.68
N VAL A 171 -17.51 4.71 13.02
CA VAL A 171 -16.80 3.64 13.73
C VAL A 171 -17.40 2.28 13.39
N ASP A 172 -18.71 2.11 13.52
CA ASP A 172 -19.41 0.86 13.19
C ASP A 172 -19.17 0.43 11.73
N ALA A 173 -19.14 1.39 10.80
CA ALA A 173 -18.90 1.11 9.39
C ALA A 173 -17.45 0.69 9.10
N LEU A 174 -16.47 1.35 9.73
CA LEU A 174 -15.06 0.99 9.63
C LEU A 174 -14.78 -0.38 10.28
N ASP A 175 -15.42 -0.67 11.41
CA ASP A 175 -15.30 -1.96 12.10
C ASP A 175 -15.88 -3.11 11.27
N LEU A 176 -17.04 -2.91 10.62
CA LEU A 176 -17.59 -3.88 9.68
C LEU A 176 -16.67 -4.06 8.46
N PHE A 177 -16.09 -2.97 7.95
CA PHE A 177 -15.14 -3.03 6.84
C PHE A 177 -13.92 -3.89 7.21
N ASP A 178 -13.32 -3.67 8.38
CA ASP A 178 -12.18 -4.46 8.88
C ASP A 178 -12.58 -5.93 9.12
N ALA A 179 -13.76 -6.18 9.69
CA ALA A 179 -14.26 -7.54 9.92
C ALA A 179 -14.45 -8.34 8.62
N LEU A 180 -14.92 -7.69 7.54
CA LEU A 180 -15.02 -8.32 6.22
C LEU A 180 -13.65 -8.59 5.60
N LEU A 181 -12.66 -7.74 5.86
CA LEU A 181 -11.31 -7.95 5.38
C LEU A 181 -10.58 -9.11 6.08
N ASP A 182 -10.92 -9.37 7.34
CA ASP A 182 -10.40 -10.52 8.10
C ASP A 182 -11.15 -11.83 7.78
N ASP A 183 -12.23 -11.79 6.98
CA ASP A 183 -12.96 -12.98 6.51
C ASP A 183 -12.12 -13.74 5.47
N PRO A 184 -11.70 -15.00 5.74
CA PRO A 184 -10.86 -15.78 4.82
C PRO A 184 -11.54 -16.14 3.50
N GLU A 185 -12.86 -15.99 3.39
CA GLU A 185 -13.55 -16.16 2.10
C GLU A 185 -13.45 -14.90 1.21
N LEU A 186 -13.07 -13.76 1.78
CA LEU A 186 -13.06 -12.45 1.09
C LEU A 186 -11.64 -11.92 0.79
N HIS A 187 -10.60 -12.64 1.21
CA HIS A 187 -9.22 -12.29 0.92
C HIS A 187 -8.39 -13.46 0.40
N LEU A 188 -7.31 -13.13 -0.29
CA LEU A 188 -6.30 -14.06 -0.77
C LEU A 188 -5.00 -13.83 0.00
N GLU A 189 -4.67 -14.78 0.88
CA GLU A 189 -3.36 -14.84 1.51
C GLU A 189 -2.38 -15.62 0.63
N MET A 190 -1.16 -15.09 0.47
CA MET A 190 -0.11 -15.71 -0.33
C MET A 190 1.28 -15.50 0.28
N ARG A 191 2.15 -16.49 0.06
CA ARG A 191 3.58 -16.37 0.32
C ARG A 191 4.28 -15.98 -0.96
N LEU A 192 4.97 -14.82 -0.95
CA LEU A 192 5.89 -14.47 -2.02
C LEU A 192 7.23 -15.18 -1.80
N GLU A 193 7.73 -15.86 -2.82
CA GLU A 193 9.05 -16.49 -2.85
C GLU A 193 10.10 -15.57 -3.52
N PRO A 194 11.40 -15.73 -3.24
CA PRO A 194 12.44 -14.92 -3.86
C PRO A 194 12.37 -14.93 -5.40
N GLY A 195 12.18 -13.76 -6.00
CA GLY A 195 11.97 -13.57 -7.44
C GLY A 195 10.51 -13.29 -7.83
N ASP A 196 9.54 -13.60 -6.97
CA ASP A 196 8.14 -13.29 -7.22
C ASP A 196 7.91 -11.79 -7.25
N MET A 197 7.11 -11.36 -8.23
CA MET A 197 6.65 -9.99 -8.39
C MET A 197 5.13 -9.94 -8.33
N GLN A 198 4.59 -9.06 -7.49
CA GLN A 198 3.17 -8.79 -7.37
C GLN A 198 2.92 -7.35 -7.80
N PHE A 199 2.01 -7.14 -8.74
CA PHE A 199 1.52 -5.81 -9.10
C PHE A 199 0.01 -5.76 -8.89
N ILE A 200 -0.46 -4.77 -8.14
CA ILE A 200 -1.88 -4.60 -7.84
C ILE A 200 -2.37 -3.22 -8.28
N HIS A 201 -3.63 -3.17 -8.67
CA HIS A 201 -4.33 -1.91 -8.90
C HIS A 201 -4.83 -1.36 -7.55
N ASN A 202 -4.15 -0.35 -7.04
CA ASN A 202 -4.24 0.12 -5.65
C ASN A 202 -5.60 0.76 -5.30
N HIS A 203 -6.37 1.17 -6.31
CA HIS A 203 -7.72 1.73 -6.15
C HIS A 203 -8.81 0.68 -5.92
N GLN A 204 -8.53 -0.59 -6.15
CA GLN A 204 -9.50 -1.68 -6.05
C GLN A 204 -9.02 -2.85 -5.21
N ILE A 205 -7.70 -2.98 -5.02
CA ILE A 205 -7.09 -4.05 -4.25
C ILE A 205 -6.43 -3.45 -3.02
N LEU A 206 -7.02 -3.75 -1.86
CA LEU A 206 -6.42 -3.52 -0.56
C LEU A 206 -5.35 -4.58 -0.33
N HIS A 207 -4.27 -4.21 0.36
CA HIS A 207 -3.19 -5.14 0.66
C HIS A 207 -2.73 -5.06 2.12
N ASP A 208 -2.37 -6.21 2.68
CA ASP A 208 -1.91 -6.43 4.06
C ASP A 208 -0.61 -7.23 4.05
N ARG A 209 0.11 -7.15 5.16
CA ARG A 209 1.17 -8.09 5.51
C ARG A 209 0.97 -8.59 6.93
N THR A 210 0.88 -9.92 7.11
CA THR A 210 0.86 -10.54 8.44
C THR A 210 2.14 -10.26 9.23
N ALA A 211 2.08 -10.33 10.56
CA ALA A 211 3.28 -10.20 11.40
C ALA A 211 4.35 -11.24 11.01
N PHE A 212 5.63 -10.92 11.25
CA PHE A 212 6.72 -11.85 10.94
C PHE A 212 7.82 -11.86 11.99
N GLU A 213 8.58 -12.96 11.98
CA GLU A 213 9.84 -13.10 12.70
C GLU A 213 10.97 -13.19 11.67
N ASP A 214 11.96 -12.31 11.81
CA ASP A 214 13.13 -12.31 10.96
C ASP A 214 14.19 -13.31 11.41
N TRP A 215 15.11 -13.62 10.51
CA TRP A 215 16.32 -14.36 10.86
C TRP A 215 17.22 -13.52 11.78
N PRO A 216 17.92 -14.15 12.76
CA PRO A 216 18.91 -13.45 13.58
C PRO A 216 19.99 -12.76 12.73
N GLU A 217 20.42 -13.41 11.66
CA GLU A 217 21.47 -12.94 10.76
C GLU A 217 20.94 -11.82 9.82
N PRO A 218 21.49 -10.58 9.89
CA PRO A 218 20.99 -9.44 9.15
C PRO A 218 20.85 -9.65 7.63
N GLU A 219 21.79 -10.38 7.02
CA GLU A 219 21.81 -10.68 5.59
C GLU A 219 20.72 -11.66 5.13
N ARG A 220 20.10 -12.37 6.08
CA ARG A 220 19.02 -13.33 5.83
C ARG A 220 17.63 -12.73 6.08
N ARG A 221 17.54 -11.54 6.68
CA ARG A 221 16.28 -10.86 6.99
C ARG A 221 15.43 -10.61 5.75
N ARG A 222 14.11 -10.58 5.98
CA ARG A 222 13.08 -10.28 4.98
C ARG A 222 13.39 -8.98 4.29
N HIS A 223 13.35 -9.00 2.97
CA HIS A 223 13.59 -7.83 2.16
C HIS A 223 12.77 -7.91 0.88
N LEU A 224 11.86 -6.96 0.72
CA LEU A 224 11.12 -6.73 -0.51
C LEU A 224 11.53 -5.38 -1.09
N LEU A 225 11.51 -5.28 -2.41
CA LEU A 225 11.52 -3.99 -3.11
C LEU A 225 10.09 -3.60 -3.44
N ARG A 226 9.81 -2.29 -3.43
CA ARG A 226 8.49 -1.74 -3.77
C ARG A 226 8.60 -0.66 -4.84
N LEU A 227 7.65 -0.67 -5.77
CA LEU A 227 7.40 0.42 -6.71
C LEU A 227 6.01 0.97 -6.47
N TRP A 228 5.90 2.29 -6.49
CA TRP A 228 4.65 3.01 -6.65
C TRP A 228 4.66 3.61 -8.05
N LEU A 229 3.65 3.28 -8.85
CA LEU A 229 3.63 3.63 -10.27
C LEU A 229 2.36 4.41 -10.60
N CYS A 230 2.50 5.38 -11.52
CA CYS A 230 1.42 6.13 -12.15
C CYS A 230 1.41 5.81 -13.66
N PRO A 231 0.44 5.02 -14.15
CA PRO A 231 0.32 4.67 -15.56
C PRO A 231 -0.17 5.87 -16.40
N PRO A 232 0.28 5.99 -17.67
CA PRO A 232 -0.17 7.05 -18.58
C PRO A 232 -1.63 6.91 -19.02
N ASP A 233 -2.24 5.74 -18.81
CA ASP A 233 -3.60 5.35 -19.19
C ASP A 233 -4.42 4.88 -17.98
N GLY A 234 -4.07 5.35 -16.78
CA GLY A 234 -4.82 5.10 -15.55
C GLY A 234 -6.26 5.62 -15.59
N ARG A 235 -7.12 5.00 -14.79
CA ARG A 235 -8.53 5.41 -14.67
C ARG A 235 -8.72 6.83 -14.09
N PRO A 236 -9.80 7.54 -14.41
CA PRO A 236 -10.11 8.82 -13.77
C PRO A 236 -10.34 8.64 -12.27
N LEU A 237 -9.90 9.63 -11.47
CA LEU A 237 -10.15 9.66 -10.03
C LEU A 237 -11.05 10.85 -9.68
N PRO A 238 -11.90 10.73 -8.65
CA PRO A 238 -12.72 11.84 -8.21
C PRO A 238 -11.83 13.01 -7.74
N PRO A 239 -12.22 14.28 -7.99
CA PRO A 239 -11.39 15.45 -7.69
C PRO A 239 -10.81 15.51 -6.27
N VAL A 240 -11.55 14.99 -5.27
CA VAL A 240 -11.13 14.94 -3.87
C VAL A 240 -9.82 14.15 -3.65
N PHE A 241 -9.47 13.22 -4.55
CA PHE A 241 -8.21 12.47 -4.48
C PHE A 241 -6.98 13.37 -4.63
N ALA A 242 -7.11 14.56 -5.21
CA ALA A 242 -6.02 15.53 -5.30
C ALA A 242 -5.47 15.93 -3.92
N GLU A 243 -6.26 15.85 -2.84
CA GLU A 243 -5.77 16.12 -1.48
C GLU A 243 -4.64 15.17 -1.08
N ARG A 244 -4.73 13.89 -1.48
CA ARG A 244 -3.71 12.88 -1.18
C ARG A 244 -2.69 12.73 -2.31
N TYR A 245 -3.13 12.75 -3.56
CA TYR A 245 -2.32 12.45 -4.74
C TYR A 245 -1.66 13.68 -5.34
N GLY A 246 -1.98 14.89 -4.86
CA GLY A 246 -1.51 16.18 -5.38
C GLY A 246 -2.12 16.61 -6.72
N SER A 247 -2.60 15.65 -7.51
CA SER A 247 -3.31 15.84 -8.78
C SER A 247 -4.22 14.63 -9.02
N VAL A 248 -5.20 14.78 -9.91
CA VAL A 248 -5.98 13.66 -10.47
C VAL A 248 -5.67 13.42 -11.95
N GLU A 249 -4.78 14.22 -12.54
CA GLU A 249 -4.30 14.06 -13.91
C GLU A 249 -3.71 12.67 -14.11
N VAL A 250 -4.24 11.94 -15.08
CA VAL A 250 -3.78 10.61 -15.45
C VAL A 250 -2.33 10.67 -15.92
N GLY A 251 -1.50 9.73 -15.47
CA GLY A 251 -0.05 9.74 -15.75
C GLY A 251 0.75 10.74 -14.92
N ARG A 252 0.10 11.56 -14.09
CA ARG A 252 0.77 12.64 -13.35
C ARG A 252 0.18 12.90 -11.96
N ARG A 253 0.12 11.84 -11.14
CA ARG A 253 -0.44 11.89 -9.79
C ARG A 253 0.21 10.89 -8.84
N GLY A 254 -0.07 11.07 -7.56
CA GLY A 254 0.41 10.19 -6.49
C GLY A 254 1.82 10.54 -6.02
N GLY A 255 2.32 9.66 -5.16
CA GLY A 255 3.57 9.79 -4.47
C GLY A 255 3.56 10.83 -3.35
N VAL A 256 4.66 10.83 -2.61
CA VAL A 256 4.95 11.85 -1.61
C VAL A 256 5.55 13.06 -2.30
N HIS A 257 5.05 14.25 -1.97
CA HIS A 257 5.55 15.45 -2.63
C HIS A 257 7.01 15.74 -2.26
N VAL A 258 7.89 15.65 -3.26
CA VAL A 258 9.30 16.02 -3.21
C VAL A 258 9.70 16.63 -4.56
N PRO A 259 10.71 17.52 -4.62
CA PRO A 259 11.29 17.99 -5.87
C PRO A 259 11.83 16.84 -6.73
N ALA A 260 11.68 16.94 -8.06
CA ALA A 260 12.19 15.91 -8.98
C ALA A 260 13.71 15.70 -8.87
N SER A 261 14.46 16.75 -8.52
CA SER A 261 15.91 16.71 -8.29
C SER A 261 16.32 15.87 -7.08
N GLU A 262 15.38 15.51 -6.20
CA GLU A 262 15.63 14.74 -4.98
C GLU A 262 15.24 13.26 -5.11
N LEU A 263 14.69 12.87 -6.27
CA LEU A 263 14.29 11.48 -6.50
C LEU A 263 15.52 10.56 -6.59
N LYS A 264 15.47 9.45 -5.86
CA LYS A 264 16.55 8.44 -5.83
C LYS A 264 16.01 7.02 -5.79
N ALA A 265 16.70 6.12 -6.48
CA ALA A 265 16.46 4.68 -6.45
C ALA A 265 17.64 4.00 -5.74
N PRO A 266 17.68 4.01 -4.40
CA PRO A 266 18.75 3.31 -3.69
C PRO A 266 18.72 1.82 -4.06
N LEU A 267 19.89 1.25 -4.36
CA LEU A 267 20.04 -0.19 -4.60
C LEU A 267 20.53 -0.92 -3.35
N ASP A 268 21.20 -0.18 -2.47
CA ASP A 268 21.86 -0.69 -1.27
C ASP A 268 21.26 -0.03 -0.03
N ILE A 269 20.47 -0.77 0.74
CA ILE A 269 20.18 -0.49 2.15
C ILE A 269 20.11 -1.82 2.88
#